data_AF-A0A7S0PBA3-F1
#
_entry.id   AF-A0A7S0PBA3-F1
#
_cell.length_a   1.000
_cell.length_b   1.000
_cell.length_c   1.000
_cell.angle_alpha   90.00
_cell.angle_beta   90.00
_cell.angle_gamma   90.00
#
_symmetry.space_group_name_H-M   'P 1'
#
loop_
_entity.id
_entity.type
_entity.pdbx_description
1 polymer ?
#
loop_
_entity_poly.entity_id
_entity_poly.type
_entity_poly.pdbx_seq_one_letter_code
_entity_poly.pdbx_strand_id
1 'polypeptide(L)'
;AAYEAKLADTRGLLFSQLQGMRGELDARVMKLEKRAEELEHALQEGMFVEASRPTDEVLAQLANAKKMLVALEEKGRTFAGWQELFGMPAADLRRLTAASAEWEKRHGLWAAYHEFLTKQQAWTSEPFASVDVAALLKDSNALLKQSYVADRQIGDEVSAAFKERTSEWRLKLPVVEELGNPNIRERHWRKLFGELGAPFKPNDAGRTLTDLQDAGVFE
;
A
#
# COMPACT_ATOMS: atom_id res chain seq x y z
N ALA A 1 -53.53 22.52 -37.46
CA ALA A 1 -54.44 22.29 -36.33
C ALA A 1 -54.19 20.95 -35.60
N ALA A 2 -54.78 19.81 -36.01
CA ALA A 2 -54.66 18.56 -35.24
C ALA A 2 -53.24 17.95 -35.19
N TYR A 3 -52.48 18.07 -36.28
CA TYR A 3 -51.08 17.61 -36.36
C TYR A 3 -50.14 18.45 -35.48
N GLU A 4 -50.35 19.76 -35.43
CA GLU A 4 -49.58 20.69 -34.58
C GLU A 4 -49.89 20.48 -33.10
N ALA A 5 -51.15 20.22 -32.74
CA ALA A 5 -51.53 19.87 -31.38
C ALA A 5 -50.87 18.56 -30.92
N LYS A 6 -50.83 17.53 -31.79
CA LYS A 6 -50.15 16.26 -31.50
C LYS A 6 -48.63 16.41 -31.41
N LEU A 7 -48.03 17.30 -32.20
CA LEU A 7 -46.60 17.66 -32.11
C LEU A 7 -46.27 18.45 -30.84
N ALA A 8 -47.16 19.34 -30.39
CA ALA A 8 -46.98 20.09 -29.15
C ALA A 8 -47.09 19.17 -27.92
N ASP A 9 -48.08 18.26 -27.92
CA ASP A 9 -48.29 17.28 -26.85
C ASP A 9 -47.11 16.29 -26.74
N THR A 10 -46.63 15.77 -27.88
CA THR A 10 -45.44 14.90 -27.91
C THR A 10 -44.17 15.62 -27.46
N ARG A 11 -43.99 16.91 -27.78
CA ARG A 11 -42.87 17.72 -27.27
C ARG A 11 -42.96 17.94 -25.76
N GLY A 12 -44.16 18.18 -25.22
CA GLY A 12 -44.37 18.33 -23.78
C GLY A 12 -44.03 17.06 -23.01
N LEU A 13 -44.48 15.90 -23.50
CA LEU A 13 -44.13 14.59 -22.95
C LEU A 13 -42.62 14.34 -22.99
N LEU A 14 -41.98 14.61 -24.13
CA LEU A 14 -40.55 14.38 -24.30
C LEU A 14 -39.71 15.29 -23.38
N PHE A 15 -40.13 16.55 -23.21
CA PHE A 15 -39.51 17.47 -22.25
C PHE A 15 -39.67 16.99 -20.80
N SER A 16 -40.87 16.54 -20.41
CA SER A 16 -41.11 15.99 -19.07
C SER A 16 -40.28 14.73 -18.80
N GLN A 17 -40.15 13.84 -19.78
CA GLN A 17 -39.32 12.64 -19.68
C GLN A 17 -37.83 12.99 -19.57
N LEU A 18 -37.34 13.92 -20.38
CA LEU A 18 -35.96 14.40 -20.31
C LEU A 18 -35.63 15.02 -18.95
N GLN A 19 -36.53 15.82 -18.38
CA GLN A 19 -36.35 16.37 -17.02
C GLN A 19 -36.29 15.27 -15.95
N GLY A 20 -37.15 14.25 -16.06
CA GLY A 20 -37.09 13.07 -15.17
C GLY A 20 -35.76 12.33 -15.27
N MET A 21 -35.29 12.05 -16.49
CA MET A 21 -34.02 11.35 -16.71
C MET A 21 -32.80 12.15 -16.19
N ARG A 22 -32.81 13.48 -16.34
CA ARG A 22 -31.79 14.36 -15.78
C ARG A 22 -31.78 14.32 -14.24
N GLY A 23 -32.95 14.39 -13.61
CA GLY A 23 -33.06 14.30 -12.15
C GLY A 23 -32.62 12.93 -11.61
N GLU A 24 -32.93 11.84 -12.32
CA GLU A 24 -32.41 10.51 -11.97
C GLU A 24 -30.89 10.43 -12.09
N LEU A 25 -30.31 11.06 -13.12
CA LEU A 25 -28.87 11.09 -13.31
C LEU A 25 -28.17 11.85 -12.17
N ASP A 26 -28.68 13.01 -11.78
CA ASP A 26 -28.16 13.77 -10.64
C ASP A 26 -28.23 12.96 -9.34
N ALA A 27 -29.35 12.27 -9.10
CA ALA A 27 -29.49 11.39 -7.93
C ALA A 27 -28.47 10.23 -7.94
N ARG A 28 -28.16 9.67 -9.12
CA ARG A 28 -27.14 8.62 -9.28
C ARG A 28 -25.73 9.14 -9.02
N VAL A 29 -25.42 10.35 -9.50
CA VAL A 29 -24.14 11.04 -9.23
C VAL A 29 -23.98 11.30 -7.73
N MET A 30 -25.01 11.84 -7.06
CA MET A 30 -24.97 12.07 -5.61
C MET A 30 -24.73 10.78 -4.83
N LYS A 31 -25.38 9.68 -5.23
CA LYS A 31 -25.19 8.37 -4.61
C LYS A 31 -23.78 7.81 -4.84
N LEU A 32 -23.17 8.09 -5.99
CA LEU A 32 -21.79 7.70 -6.29
C LEU A 32 -20.81 8.46 -5.40
N GLU A 33 -20.94 9.78 -5.32
CA GLU A 33 -20.07 10.62 -4.47
C GLU A 33 -20.20 10.23 -2.99
N LYS A 34 -21.42 9.97 -2.50
CA LYS A 34 -21.63 9.47 -1.13
C LYS A 34 -20.90 8.15 -0.87
N ARG A 35 -20.94 7.21 -1.83
CA ARG A 35 -20.21 5.93 -1.69
C ARG A 35 -18.70 6.11 -1.73
N ALA A 36 -18.21 7.08 -2.50
CA ALA A 36 -16.79 7.41 -2.52
C ALA A 36 -16.35 8.02 -1.18
N GLU A 37 -17.16 8.90 -0.58
CA GLU A 37 -16.92 9.47 0.75
C GLU A 37 -16.94 8.39 1.85
N GLU A 38 -17.89 7.44 1.80
CA GLU A 38 -17.91 6.29 2.72
C GLU A 38 -16.64 5.42 2.60
N LEU A 39 -16.14 5.22 1.38
CA LEU A 39 -14.90 4.49 1.13
C LEU A 39 -13.67 5.27 1.62
N GLU A 40 -13.63 6.58 1.39
CA GLU A 40 -12.57 7.47 1.88
C GLU A 40 -12.46 7.40 3.42
N HIS A 41 -13.59 7.55 4.13
CA HIS A 41 -13.62 7.45 5.59
C HIS A 41 -13.17 6.06 6.07
N ALA A 42 -13.65 5.00 5.42
CA ALA A 42 -13.27 3.64 5.78
C ALA A 42 -11.76 3.39 5.64
N LEU A 43 -11.08 4.06 4.70
CA LEU A 43 -9.63 3.94 4.49
C LEU A 43 -8.80 4.76 5.51
N GLN A 44 -9.41 5.74 6.16
CA GLN A 44 -8.75 6.60 7.17
C GLN A 44 -8.91 6.06 8.60
N GLU A 45 -9.69 5.00 8.79
CA GLU A 45 -10.05 4.48 10.11
C GLU A 45 -9.84 2.96 10.21
N GLY A 46 -9.90 2.46 11.45
CA GLY A 46 -9.84 1.03 11.75
C GLY A 46 -8.56 0.35 11.27
N MET A 47 -8.71 -0.77 10.55
CA MET A 47 -7.60 -1.66 10.25
C MET A 47 -6.50 -1.06 9.35
N PHE A 48 -6.75 0.05 8.66
CA PHE A 48 -5.76 0.67 7.76
C PHE A 48 -4.80 1.64 8.47
N VAL A 49 -5.10 1.99 9.73
CA VAL A 49 -4.27 2.85 10.60
C VAL A 49 -3.70 2.11 11.80
N GLU A 50 -4.08 0.84 12.00
CA GLU A 50 -3.62 0.01 13.12
C GLU A 50 -2.34 -0.76 12.74
N ALA A 51 -1.20 -0.41 13.34
CA ALA A 51 0.09 -1.07 13.09
C ALA A 51 0.15 -2.53 13.56
N SER A 52 -0.76 -2.95 14.45
CA SER A 52 -0.82 -4.31 15.00
C SER A 52 -1.39 -5.35 14.03
N ARG A 53 -1.97 -4.92 12.90
CA ARG A 53 -2.62 -5.81 11.94
C ARG A 53 -1.61 -6.53 11.03
N PRO A 54 -1.89 -7.79 10.65
CA PRO A 54 -1.08 -8.48 9.64
C PRO A 54 -1.14 -7.74 8.30
N THR A 55 0.02 -7.47 7.71
CA THR A 55 0.13 -6.72 6.44
C THR A 55 -0.60 -7.41 5.30
N ASP A 56 -0.58 -8.74 5.24
CA ASP A 56 -1.28 -9.56 4.22
C ASP A 56 -2.80 -9.34 4.23
N GLU A 57 -3.40 -9.34 5.43
CA GLU A 57 -4.84 -9.15 5.59
C GLU A 57 -5.26 -7.74 5.17
N VAL A 58 -4.47 -6.73 5.53
CA VAL A 58 -4.74 -5.34 5.16
C VAL A 58 -4.60 -5.14 3.66
N LEU A 59 -3.57 -5.70 3.03
CA LEU A 59 -3.41 -5.66 1.56
C LEU A 59 -4.56 -6.36 0.83
N ALA A 60 -5.06 -7.48 1.35
CA ALA A 60 -6.23 -8.15 0.78
C ALA A 60 -7.49 -7.27 0.85
N GLN A 61 -7.70 -6.54 1.95
CA GLN A 61 -8.81 -5.60 2.05
C GLN A 61 -8.63 -4.37 1.16
N LEU A 62 -7.41 -3.84 1.04
CA LEU A 62 -7.08 -2.78 0.09
C LEU A 62 -7.33 -3.21 -1.35
N ALA A 63 -7.06 -4.46 -1.71
CA ALA A 63 -7.38 -5.00 -3.03
C ALA A 63 -8.90 -5.05 -3.28
N ASN A 64 -9.70 -5.35 -2.25
CA ASN A 64 -11.16 -5.27 -2.35
C ASN A 64 -11.64 -3.82 -2.49
N ALA A 65 -11.08 -2.90 -1.71
CA ALA A 65 -11.34 -1.47 -1.83
C ALA A 65 -11.00 -0.94 -3.25
N LYS A 66 -9.90 -1.41 -3.86
CA LYS A 66 -9.53 -1.05 -5.24
C LYS A 66 -10.57 -1.48 -6.25
N LYS A 67 -11.12 -2.70 -6.12
CA LYS A 67 -12.21 -3.18 -7.00
C LYS A 67 -13.45 -2.30 -6.88
N MET A 68 -13.80 -1.89 -5.66
CA MET A 68 -14.92 -0.97 -5.42
C MET A 68 -14.65 0.40 -6.05
N LEU A 69 -13.45 0.93 -5.87
CA LEU A 69 -13.04 2.22 -6.44
C LEU A 69 -13.08 2.21 -7.97
N VAL A 70 -12.52 1.20 -8.62
CA VAL A 70 -12.56 1.04 -10.09
C VAL A 70 -14.02 0.98 -10.58
N ALA A 71 -14.89 0.25 -9.88
CA ALA A 71 -16.32 0.19 -10.23
C ALA A 71 -17.04 1.54 -10.04
N LEU A 72 -16.59 2.39 -9.12
CA LEU A 72 -17.10 3.77 -8.97
C LEU A 72 -16.55 4.67 -10.09
N GLU A 73 -15.28 4.54 -10.46
CA GLU A 73 -14.67 5.30 -11.56
C GLU A 73 -15.34 4.99 -12.91
N GLU A 74 -15.62 3.73 -13.21
CA GLU A 74 -16.34 3.33 -14.42
C GLU A 74 -17.77 3.91 -14.48
N LYS A 75 -18.48 3.91 -13.34
CA LYS A 75 -19.78 4.56 -13.24
C LYS A 75 -19.68 6.06 -13.41
N GLY A 76 -18.66 6.69 -12.84
CA GLY A 76 -18.39 8.12 -13.00
C GLY A 76 -18.20 8.50 -14.47
N ARG A 77 -17.40 7.73 -15.22
CA ARG A 77 -17.22 7.91 -16.67
C ARG A 77 -18.52 7.72 -17.44
N THR A 78 -19.30 6.70 -17.08
CA THR A 78 -20.60 6.44 -17.70
C THR A 78 -21.57 7.61 -17.48
N PHE A 79 -21.63 8.14 -16.27
CA PHE A 79 -22.49 9.27 -15.92
C PHE A 79 -22.04 10.55 -16.62
N ALA A 80 -20.74 10.81 -16.70
CA ALA A 80 -20.19 11.94 -17.45
C ALA A 80 -20.62 11.90 -18.92
N GLY A 81 -20.55 10.72 -19.57
CA GLY A 81 -21.03 10.56 -20.96
C GLY A 81 -22.53 10.79 -21.11
N TRP A 82 -23.33 10.39 -20.12
CA TRP A 82 -24.77 10.69 -20.12
C TRP A 82 -25.06 12.18 -19.90
N GLN A 83 -24.31 12.85 -19.01
CA GLN A 83 -24.43 14.29 -18.78
C GLN A 83 -24.14 15.07 -20.05
N GLU A 84 -23.08 14.71 -20.79
CA GLU A 84 -22.76 15.29 -22.09
C GLU A 84 -23.90 15.09 -23.09
N LEU A 85 -24.42 13.86 -23.22
CA LEU A 85 -25.54 13.55 -24.12
C LEU A 85 -26.80 14.37 -23.80
N PHE A 86 -27.06 14.61 -22.52
CA PHE A 86 -28.20 15.40 -22.07
C PHE A 86 -27.93 16.91 -22.03
N GLY A 87 -26.74 17.37 -22.38
CA GLY A 87 -26.35 18.79 -22.29
C GLY A 87 -26.34 19.32 -20.85
N MET A 88 -26.05 18.45 -19.89
CA MET A 88 -25.89 18.77 -18.47
C MET A 88 -24.45 19.20 -18.18
N PRO A 89 -24.22 20.03 -17.15
CA PRO A 89 -22.87 20.28 -16.67
C PRO A 89 -22.23 18.98 -16.17
N ALA A 90 -20.93 18.82 -16.39
CA ALA A 90 -20.19 17.69 -15.85
C ALA A 90 -20.25 17.70 -14.31
N ALA A 91 -20.52 16.54 -13.72
CA ALA A 91 -20.48 16.37 -12.28
C ALA A 91 -19.05 16.54 -11.76
N ASP A 92 -18.94 17.23 -10.63
CA ASP A 92 -17.68 17.37 -9.91
C ASP A 92 -17.48 16.16 -9.00
N LEU A 93 -16.68 15.18 -9.44
CA LEU A 93 -16.43 13.92 -8.74
C LEU A 93 -15.26 14.04 -7.75
N ARG A 94 -15.34 15.02 -6.84
CA ARG A 94 -14.26 15.32 -5.88
C ARG A 94 -14.05 14.19 -4.89
N ARG A 95 -15.12 13.60 -4.37
CA ARG A 95 -15.03 12.50 -3.40
C ARG A 95 -14.43 11.26 -4.02
N LEU A 96 -14.79 10.96 -5.27
CA LEU A 96 -14.14 9.87 -6.01
C LEU A 96 -12.64 10.09 -6.15
N THR A 97 -12.22 11.32 -6.48
CA THR A 97 -10.81 11.67 -6.62
C THR A 97 -10.07 11.59 -5.28
N ALA A 98 -10.68 12.09 -4.20
CA ALA A 98 -10.14 12.03 -2.84
C ALA A 98 -9.99 10.57 -2.35
N ALA A 99 -11.02 9.75 -2.53
CA ALA A 99 -10.99 8.32 -2.18
C ALA A 99 -9.89 7.57 -2.96
N SER A 100 -9.68 7.90 -4.23
CA SER A 100 -8.61 7.32 -5.04
C SER A 100 -7.22 7.71 -4.51
N ALA A 101 -7.01 8.98 -4.19
CA ALA A 101 -5.76 9.46 -3.61
C ALA A 101 -5.47 8.84 -2.23
N GLU A 102 -6.49 8.72 -1.37
CA GLU A 102 -6.35 8.08 -0.06
C GLU A 102 -6.04 6.59 -0.21
N TRP A 103 -6.68 5.89 -1.16
CA TRP A 103 -6.36 4.49 -1.45
C TRP A 103 -4.90 4.32 -1.87
N GLU A 104 -4.40 5.15 -2.80
CA GLU A 104 -3.00 5.07 -3.27
C GLU A 104 -2.02 5.31 -2.11
N LYS A 105 -2.32 6.29 -1.25
CA LYS A 105 -1.54 6.60 -0.05
C LYS A 105 -1.48 5.40 0.91
N ARG A 106 -2.63 4.81 1.23
CA ARG A 106 -2.74 3.66 2.14
C ARG A 106 -2.09 2.41 1.57
N HIS A 107 -2.37 2.11 0.31
CA HIS A 107 -1.78 0.98 -0.39
C HIS A 107 -0.26 1.12 -0.51
N GLY A 108 0.26 2.30 -0.85
CA GLY A 108 1.69 2.55 -0.91
C GLY A 108 2.40 2.28 0.43
N LEU A 109 1.82 2.76 1.54
CA LEU A 109 2.38 2.51 2.88
C LEU A 109 2.39 1.01 3.21
N TRP A 110 1.24 0.34 3.13
CA TRP A 110 1.11 -1.06 3.52
C TRP A 110 1.90 -2.00 2.61
N ALA A 111 1.99 -1.70 1.30
CA ALA A 111 2.78 -2.48 0.36
C ALA A 111 4.28 -2.37 0.65
N ALA A 112 4.79 -1.15 0.90
CA ALA A 112 6.19 -0.95 1.26
C ALA A 112 6.53 -1.61 2.62
N TYR A 113 5.61 -1.53 3.58
CA TYR A 113 5.81 -2.18 4.87
C TYR A 113 5.82 -3.70 4.75
N HIS A 114 4.87 -4.27 4.00
CA HIS A 114 4.84 -5.70 3.69
C HIS A 114 6.12 -6.16 2.97
N GLU A 115 6.56 -5.42 1.94
CA GLU A 115 7.79 -5.71 1.21
C GLU A 115 8.99 -5.78 2.16
N PHE A 116 9.11 -4.82 3.08
CA PHE A 116 10.17 -4.84 4.07
C PHE A 116 10.11 -6.08 4.97
N LEU A 117 8.94 -6.45 5.50
CA LEU A 117 8.82 -7.63 6.36
C LEU A 117 9.18 -8.92 5.61
N THR A 118 8.68 -9.07 4.39
CA THR A 118 8.97 -10.24 3.54
C THR A 118 10.45 -10.32 3.18
N LYS A 119 11.08 -9.20 2.81
CA LYS A 119 12.52 -9.15 2.55
C LYS A 119 13.35 -9.39 3.81
N GLN A 120 12.96 -8.81 4.94
CA GLN A 120 13.63 -9.03 6.21
C GLN A 120 13.58 -10.52 6.60
N GLN A 121 12.44 -11.18 6.42
CA GLN A 121 12.31 -12.62 6.65
C GLN A 121 13.19 -13.43 5.68
N ALA A 122 13.22 -13.08 4.40
CA ALA A 122 14.07 -13.76 3.43
C ALA A 122 15.56 -13.62 3.79
N TRP A 123 16.02 -12.40 4.06
CA TRP A 123 17.41 -12.12 4.48
C TRP A 123 17.79 -12.85 5.76
N THR A 124 16.84 -13.03 6.68
CA THR A 124 17.11 -13.66 7.98
C THR A 124 17.04 -15.17 7.96
N SER A 125 16.26 -15.76 7.04
CA SER A 125 16.03 -17.20 6.95
C SER A 125 16.93 -17.92 5.94
N GLU A 126 17.46 -17.23 4.93
CA GLU A 126 18.35 -17.82 3.95
C GLU A 126 19.75 -18.06 4.52
N PRO A 127 20.48 -19.10 4.04
CA PRO A 127 21.88 -19.27 4.38
C PRO A 127 22.67 -18.01 4.04
N PHE A 128 23.39 -17.47 5.01
CA PHE A 128 24.08 -16.20 4.87
C PHE A 128 25.11 -16.21 3.73
N ALA A 129 25.70 -17.37 3.44
CA ALA A 129 26.62 -17.56 2.32
C ALA A 129 25.99 -17.36 0.94
N SER A 130 24.66 -17.51 0.79
CA SER A 130 23.94 -17.26 -0.46
C SER A 130 23.31 -15.86 -0.54
N VAL A 131 23.35 -15.08 0.54
CA VAL A 131 22.77 -13.74 0.58
C VAL A 131 23.66 -12.77 -0.19
N ASP A 132 23.10 -12.09 -1.18
CA ASP A 132 23.76 -10.94 -1.81
C ASP A 132 23.67 -9.72 -0.87
N VAL A 133 24.76 -9.52 -0.13
CA VAL A 133 24.88 -8.44 0.86
C VAL A 133 24.79 -7.06 0.22
N ALA A 134 25.29 -6.88 -1.02
CA ALA A 134 25.20 -5.60 -1.71
C ALA A 134 23.75 -5.27 -2.10
N ALA A 135 23.01 -6.27 -2.58
CA ALA A 135 21.58 -6.14 -2.87
C ALA A 135 20.77 -5.88 -1.58
N LEU A 136 21.05 -6.62 -0.51
CA LEU A 136 20.42 -6.43 0.80
C LEU A 136 20.61 -5.00 1.33
N LEU A 137 21.84 -4.48 1.29
CA LEU A 137 22.15 -3.11 1.72
C LEU A 137 21.41 -2.06 0.89
N LYS A 138 21.38 -2.25 -0.44
CA LYS A 138 20.67 -1.35 -1.35
C LYS A 138 19.18 -1.30 -1.04
N ASP A 139 18.55 -2.47 -0.93
CA ASP A 139 17.12 -2.59 -0.67
C ASP A 139 16.75 -2.06 0.71
N SER A 140 17.54 -2.38 1.74
CA SER A 140 17.35 -1.89 3.10
C SER A 140 17.40 -0.37 3.17
N ASN A 141 18.36 0.26 2.48
CA ASN A 141 18.45 1.72 2.42
C ASN A 141 17.31 2.35 1.61
N ALA A 142 16.80 1.68 0.58
CA ALA A 142 15.65 2.16 -0.19
C ALA A 142 14.36 2.15 0.66
N LEU A 143 14.10 1.04 1.36
CA LEU A 143 12.94 0.90 2.25
C LEU A 143 13.01 1.85 3.44
N LEU A 144 14.20 2.09 4.00
CA LEU A 144 14.42 3.11 5.03
C LEU A 144 14.05 4.51 4.53
N LYS A 145 14.46 4.89 3.31
CA LYS A 145 14.08 6.19 2.75
C LYS A 145 12.56 6.29 2.56
N GLN A 146 11.93 5.22 2.07
CA GLN A 146 10.48 5.18 1.89
C GLN A 146 9.74 5.30 3.22
N SER A 147 10.22 4.65 4.29
CA SER A 147 9.58 4.72 5.62
C SER A 147 9.62 6.13 6.20
N TYR A 148 10.74 6.85 6.06
CA TYR A 148 10.84 8.26 6.49
C TYR A 148 9.93 9.19 5.68
N VAL A 149 9.78 8.96 4.37
CA VAL A 149 8.86 9.73 3.54
C VAL A 149 7.41 9.46 3.95
N ALA A 150 7.06 8.19 4.18
CA ALA A 150 5.73 7.79 4.59
C ALA A 150 5.37 8.37 5.98
N ASP A 151 6.26 8.28 6.96
CA ASP A 151 6.09 8.88 8.29
C ASP A 151 5.88 10.40 8.21
N ARG A 152 6.62 11.09 7.33
CA ARG A 152 6.45 12.53 7.12
C ARG A 152 5.13 12.89 6.43
N GLN A 153 4.65 12.08 5.51
CA GLN A 153 3.45 12.36 4.71
C GLN A 153 2.15 11.91 5.40
N ILE A 154 2.22 10.84 6.19
CA ILE A 154 1.05 10.16 6.78
C ILE A 154 1.00 10.44 8.28
N GLY A 155 2.09 10.16 9.00
CA GLY A 155 2.25 10.51 10.42
C GLY A 155 1.34 9.75 11.37
N ASP A 156 0.98 8.51 11.03
CA ASP A 156 0.17 7.62 11.87
C ASP A 156 0.99 6.44 12.44
N GLU A 157 0.33 5.61 13.25
CA GLU A 157 0.96 4.47 13.93
C GLU A 157 1.64 3.49 12.95
N VAL A 158 1.03 3.23 11.79
CA VAL A 158 1.58 2.29 10.80
C VAL A 158 2.87 2.84 10.20
N SER A 159 2.86 4.11 9.80
CA SER A 159 4.04 4.77 9.23
C SER A 159 5.18 4.92 10.25
N ALA A 160 4.85 5.19 11.52
CA ALA A 160 5.81 5.21 12.62
C ALA A 160 6.42 3.82 12.87
N ALA A 161 5.59 2.76 12.94
CA ALA A 161 6.06 1.39 13.12
C ALA A 161 6.95 0.91 11.97
N PHE A 162 6.60 1.26 10.72
CA PHE A 162 7.43 0.96 9.56
C PHE A 162 8.80 1.64 9.65
N LYS A 163 8.83 2.92 10.05
CA LYS A 163 10.08 3.67 10.25
C LYS A 163 10.92 3.12 11.39
N GLU A 164 10.30 2.76 12.51
CA GLU A 164 10.97 2.17 13.66
C GLU A 164 11.66 0.87 13.27
N ARG A 165 10.92 -0.08 12.69
CA ARG A 165 11.48 -1.38 12.27
C ARG A 165 12.58 -1.27 11.23
N THR A 166 12.42 -0.37 10.25
CA THR A 166 13.48 -0.13 9.25
C THR A 166 14.72 0.52 9.88
N SER A 167 14.54 1.36 10.90
CA SER A 167 15.65 1.99 11.63
C SER A 167 16.39 0.99 12.52
N GLU A 168 15.67 0.11 13.22
CA GLU A 168 16.27 -1.00 13.97
C GLU A 168 17.07 -1.93 13.06
N TRP A 169 16.53 -2.28 11.90
CA TRP A 169 17.24 -3.07 10.90
C TRP A 169 18.50 -2.36 10.40
N ARG A 170 18.44 -1.04 10.19
CA ARG A 170 19.58 -0.23 9.72
C ARG A 170 20.80 -0.31 10.65
N LEU A 171 20.58 -0.48 11.96
CA LEU A 171 21.65 -0.61 12.95
C LEU A 171 22.45 -1.91 12.77
N LYS A 172 21.81 -2.97 12.25
CA LYS A 172 22.44 -4.29 12.01
C LYS A 172 23.27 -4.33 10.73
N LEU A 173 22.98 -3.46 9.76
CA LEU A 173 23.58 -3.49 8.42
C LEU A 173 25.11 -3.41 8.39
N PRO A 174 25.81 -2.57 9.19
CA PRO A 174 27.27 -2.53 9.16
C PRO A 174 27.90 -3.87 9.52
N VAL A 175 27.34 -4.57 10.50
CA VAL A 175 27.80 -5.91 10.90
C VAL A 175 27.50 -6.92 9.79
N VAL A 176 26.31 -6.87 9.18
CA VAL A 176 25.96 -7.71 8.02
C VAL A 176 26.93 -7.49 6.86
N GLU A 177 27.33 -6.24 6.59
CA GLU A 177 28.30 -5.89 5.55
C GLU A 177 29.69 -6.47 5.83
N GLU A 178 30.18 -6.33 7.06
CA GLU A 178 31.47 -6.90 7.46
C GLU A 178 31.46 -8.42 7.35
N LEU A 179 30.43 -9.08 7.89
CA LEU A 179 30.26 -10.52 7.84
C LEU A 179 30.14 -11.05 6.40
N GLY A 180 29.57 -10.24 5.50
CA GLY A 180 29.40 -10.51 4.08
C GLY A 180 30.70 -10.56 3.28
N ASN A 181 31.83 -10.19 3.88
CA ASN A 181 33.11 -10.16 3.19
C ASN A 181 33.56 -11.59 2.81
N PRO A 182 33.78 -11.88 1.51
CA PRO A 182 34.14 -13.23 1.04
C PRO A 182 35.49 -13.71 1.58
N ASN A 183 36.30 -12.83 2.18
CA ASN A 183 37.55 -13.19 2.84
C ASN A 183 37.36 -13.76 4.26
N ILE A 184 36.15 -13.73 4.81
CA ILE A 184 35.86 -14.30 6.12
C ILE A 184 35.89 -15.82 6.05
N ARG A 185 37.02 -16.37 6.52
CA ARG A 185 37.23 -17.80 6.72
C ARG A 185 36.75 -18.28 8.09
N GLU A 186 36.63 -19.60 8.24
CA GLU A 186 36.24 -20.29 9.48
C GLU A 186 36.95 -19.79 10.75
N ARG A 187 38.25 -19.47 10.67
CA ARG A 187 39.03 -18.94 11.80
C ARG A 187 38.43 -17.64 12.40
N HIS A 188 37.84 -16.79 11.57
CA HIS A 188 37.25 -15.53 12.02
C HIS A 188 35.91 -15.79 12.70
N TRP A 189 35.10 -16.69 12.14
CA TRP A 189 33.87 -17.15 12.78
C TRP A 189 34.16 -17.79 14.14
N ARG A 190 35.17 -18.66 14.23
CA ARG A 190 35.59 -19.25 15.51
C ARG A 190 36.00 -18.21 16.53
N LYS A 191 36.70 -17.15 16.11
CA LYS A 191 37.09 -16.04 16.98
C LYS A 191 35.87 -15.24 17.45
N LEU A 192 34.98 -14.87 16.53
CA LEU A 192 33.75 -14.13 16.80
C LEU A 192 32.86 -14.86 17.82
N PHE A 193 32.51 -16.11 17.55
CA PHE A 193 31.70 -16.92 18.47
C PHE A 193 32.41 -17.17 19.81
N GLY A 194 33.75 -17.28 19.81
CA GLY A 194 34.54 -17.41 21.03
C GLY A 194 34.51 -16.14 21.91
N GLU A 195 34.55 -14.96 21.31
CA GLU A 195 34.43 -13.68 22.02
C GLU A 195 33.01 -13.45 22.55
N LEU A 196 31.99 -13.94 21.85
CA LEU A 196 30.58 -13.87 22.25
C LEU A 196 30.17 -14.97 23.25
N GLY A 197 31.04 -15.93 23.54
CA GLY A 197 30.71 -17.08 24.39
C GLY A 197 29.66 -18.03 23.80
N ALA A 198 29.41 -17.94 22.49
CA ALA A 198 28.40 -18.72 21.79
C ALA A 198 29.00 -20.02 21.19
N PRO A 199 28.21 -21.11 21.09
CA PRO A 199 28.70 -22.38 20.55
C PRO A 199 29.01 -22.27 19.05
N PHE A 200 30.27 -22.47 18.67
CA PHE A 200 30.70 -22.46 17.28
C PHE A 200 30.50 -23.82 16.60
N LYS A 201 29.73 -23.86 15.50
CA LYS A 201 29.63 -25.01 14.59
C LYS A 201 30.57 -24.84 13.38
N PRO A 202 31.60 -25.69 13.23
CA PRO A 202 32.50 -25.67 12.07
C PRO A 202 31.77 -26.01 10.77
N ASN A 203 32.14 -25.39 9.65
CA ASN A 203 31.58 -25.64 8.32
C ASN A 203 30.04 -25.59 8.22
N ASP A 204 29.42 -24.74 9.04
CA ASP A 204 27.97 -24.55 8.97
C ASP A 204 27.60 -23.72 7.73
N ALA A 205 27.37 -24.41 6.62
CA ALA A 205 26.91 -23.83 5.36
C ALA A 205 25.45 -23.34 5.43
N GLY A 206 24.70 -23.76 6.45
CA GLY A 206 23.31 -23.35 6.69
C GLY A 206 23.18 -22.15 7.62
N ARG A 207 24.29 -21.58 8.12
CA ARG A 207 24.27 -20.44 9.05
C ARG A 207 23.48 -19.28 8.45
N THR A 208 22.44 -18.85 9.14
CA THR A 208 21.56 -17.76 8.75
C THR A 208 21.87 -16.48 9.53
N LEU A 209 21.32 -15.33 9.13
CA LEU A 209 21.40 -14.12 9.97
C LEU A 209 20.62 -14.28 11.28
N THR A 210 19.59 -15.15 11.33
CA THR A 210 18.87 -15.46 12.56
C THR A 210 19.80 -16.12 13.59
N ASP A 211 20.59 -17.12 13.16
CA ASP A 211 21.56 -17.77 14.05
C ASP A 211 22.60 -16.79 14.62
N LEU A 212 22.99 -15.78 13.82
CA LEU A 212 23.91 -14.73 14.25
C LEU A 212 23.23 -13.75 15.22
N GLN A 213 21.96 -13.45 15.01
CA GLN A 213 21.18 -12.62 15.92
C GLN A 213 20.97 -13.32 17.27
N ASP A 214 20.65 -14.60 17.28
CA ASP A 214 20.48 -15.41 18.49
C ASP A 214 21.81 -15.59 19.26
N ALA A 215 22.94 -15.54 18.56
CA ALA A 215 24.27 -15.55 19.14
C ALA A 215 24.72 -14.18 19.70
N GLY A 216 23.87 -13.14 19.62
CA GLY A 216 24.17 -11.80 20.14
C GLY A 216 25.15 -10.99 19.29
N VAL A 217 25.32 -11.31 18.00
CA VAL A 217 26.32 -10.66 17.13
C VAL A 217 25.99 -9.19 16.82
N PHE A 218 24.74 -8.78 17.03
CA PHE A 218 24.25 -7.43 16.74
C PHE A 218 24.01 -6.57 18.00
N GLU A 219 24.33 -7.09 19.20
CA GLU A 219 24.28 -6.37 20.48
C GLU A 219 25.66 -5.79 20.86
#